data_AF-A0A8B3NL19-F1
#
_entry.id   AF-A0A8B3NL19-F1
#
_cell.length_a   1.000
_cell.length_b   1.000
_cell.length_c   1.000
_cell.angle_alpha   90.00
_cell.angle_beta   90.00
_cell.angle_gamma   90.00
#
_symmetry.space_group_name_H-M   'P 1'
#
loop_
_entity.id
_entity.type
_entity.pdbx_description
1 polymer ?
#
loop_
_entity_poly.entity_id
_entity_poly.type
_entity_poly.pdbx_seq_one_letter_code
_entity_poly.pdbx_strand_id
1 'polypeptide(L)'
;MYHSWLDHWDERRARRGEEAKKPTDFALDAERAFPGANKITSIEEFCALADQAVADPAFFDPNVSDQGFERLDGWLQFPSDISTDIEQNNVVSAKITESGSFD
;
A
#
# COMPACT_ATOMS: atom_id res chain seq x y z
N MET A 1 -24.20 25.29 20.85
CA MET A 1 -24.29 26.00 19.56
C MET A 1 -23.02 25.87 18.70
N TYR A 2 -21.86 25.42 19.25
CA TYR A 2 -20.63 25.17 18.47
C TYR A 2 -20.59 23.74 17.86
N HIS A 3 -20.98 22.72 18.63
CA HIS A 3 -21.01 21.33 18.18
C HIS A 3 -21.95 21.11 16.97
N SER A 4 -23.14 21.72 16.99
CA SER A 4 -24.08 21.65 15.88
C SER A 4 -23.53 22.18 14.56
N TRP A 5 -22.62 23.17 14.59
CA TRP A 5 -22.02 23.73 13.38
C TRP A 5 -20.96 22.80 12.79
N LEU A 6 -20.18 22.14 13.64
CA LEU A 6 -19.19 21.13 13.22
C LEU A 6 -19.89 19.91 12.61
N ASP A 7 -20.94 19.40 13.26
CA ASP A 7 -21.71 18.26 12.75
C ASP A 7 -22.25 18.51 11.33
N HIS A 8 -22.80 19.71 11.09
CA HIS A 8 -23.31 20.10 9.77
C HIS A 8 -22.19 20.30 8.74
N TRP A 9 -21.00 20.70 9.18
CA TRP A 9 -19.84 20.85 8.30
C TRP A 9 -19.30 19.48 7.86
N ASP A 10 -19.18 18.54 8.80
CA ASP A 10 -18.77 17.16 8.53
C ASP A 10 -19.78 16.46 7.62
N GLU A 11 -21.08 16.59 7.90
CA GLU A 11 -22.14 16.00 7.06
C GLU A 11 -22.08 16.52 5.62
N ARG A 12 -21.89 17.84 5.43
CA ARG A 12 -21.74 18.43 4.09
C ARG A 12 -20.48 17.95 3.39
N ARG A 13 -19.39 17.72 4.12
CA ARG A 13 -18.12 17.22 3.57
C ARG A 13 -18.24 15.76 3.16
N ALA A 14 -18.86 14.92 4.00
CA ALA A 14 -19.18 13.55 3.68
C ALA A 14 -20.06 13.47 2.43
N ARG A 15 -21.15 14.26 2.37
CA ARG A 15 -22.05 14.29 1.21
C ARG A 15 -21.35 14.66 -0.09
N ARG A 16 -20.45 15.66 -0.08
CA ARG A 16 -19.64 16.00 -1.26
C ARG A 16 -18.72 14.86 -1.71
N GLY A 17 -18.16 14.13 -0.74
CA GLY A 17 -17.39 12.93 -1.02
C GLY A 17 -18.22 11.85 -1.70
N GLU A 18 -19.45 11.62 -1.22
CA GLU A 18 -20.39 10.67 -1.85
C GLU A 18 -20.87 11.13 -3.24
N GLU A 19 -21.19 12.41 -3.43
CA GLU A 19 -21.58 12.97 -4.73
C GLU A 19 -20.49 12.79 -5.80
N ALA A 20 -19.22 12.78 -5.40
CA ALA A 20 -18.09 12.54 -6.31
C ALA A 20 -17.84 11.06 -6.62
N LYS A 21 -18.35 10.14 -5.80
CA LYS A 21 -18.23 8.70 -6.06
C LYS A 21 -19.18 8.30 -7.18
N LYS A 22 -18.69 7.45 -8.07
CA LYS A 22 -19.50 6.85 -9.13
C LYS A 22 -19.74 5.38 -8.78
N PRO A 23 -20.94 4.84 -9.03
CA PRO A 23 -21.13 3.40 -8.96
C PRO A 23 -20.19 2.75 -9.99
N THR A 24 -19.39 1.81 -9.53
CA THR A 24 -18.51 0.99 -10.35
C THR A 24 -18.90 -0.46 -10.18
N ASP A 25 -18.70 -1.25 -11.23
CA ASP A 25 -18.91 -2.68 -11.14
C ASP A 25 -17.96 -3.29 -10.10
N PHE A 26 -18.43 -4.36 -9.45
CA PHE A 26 -17.61 -5.12 -8.54
C PHE A 26 -16.47 -5.78 -9.33
N ALA A 27 -15.23 -5.55 -8.91
CA ALA A 27 -14.03 -6.10 -9.53
C ALA A 27 -13.14 -6.72 -8.45
N LEU A 28 -12.67 -7.93 -8.72
CA LEU A 28 -11.75 -8.66 -7.84
C LEU A 28 -10.28 -8.23 -8.05
N ASP A 29 -9.96 -7.67 -9.22
CA ASP A 29 -8.62 -7.19 -9.60
C ASP A 29 -7.50 -8.20 -9.27
N ALA A 30 -7.70 -9.47 -9.61
CA ALA A 30 -6.76 -10.54 -9.26
C ALA A 30 -5.36 -10.32 -9.82
N GLU A 31 -5.23 -9.62 -10.95
CA GLU A 31 -3.96 -9.22 -11.54
C GLU A 31 -3.11 -8.31 -10.62
N ARG A 32 -3.73 -7.63 -9.65
CA ARG A 32 -3.04 -6.81 -8.65
C ARG A 32 -2.56 -7.62 -7.46
N ALA A 33 -3.34 -8.63 -7.06
CA ALA A 33 -3.03 -9.47 -5.91
C ALA A 33 -2.06 -10.60 -6.26
N PHE A 34 -2.16 -11.15 -7.48
CA PHE A 34 -1.42 -12.33 -7.92
C PHE A 34 -0.66 -12.01 -9.22
N PRO A 35 0.67 -11.82 -9.15
CA PRO A 35 1.48 -11.54 -10.33
C PRO A 35 1.29 -12.60 -11.42
N GLY A 36 0.90 -12.18 -12.63
CA GLY A 36 0.69 -13.08 -13.76
C GLY A 36 -0.68 -13.79 -13.79
N ALA A 37 -1.58 -13.51 -12.85
CA ALA A 37 -2.95 -14.00 -12.94
C ALA A 37 -3.72 -13.32 -14.08
N ASN A 38 -4.54 -14.10 -14.76
CA ASN A 38 -5.51 -13.57 -15.72
C ASN A 38 -6.62 -12.80 -14.99
N LYS A 39 -7.32 -11.93 -15.71
CA LYS A 39 -8.54 -11.30 -15.20
C LYS A 39 -9.58 -12.38 -14.91
N ILE A 40 -9.79 -12.64 -13.63
CA ILE A 40 -10.84 -13.52 -13.14
C ILE A 40 -12.04 -12.70 -12.67
N THR A 41 -13.23 -13.24 -12.89
CA THR A 41 -14.51 -12.60 -12.55
C THR A 41 -15.26 -13.36 -11.45
N SER A 42 -14.83 -14.57 -11.12
CA SER A 42 -15.43 -15.43 -10.10
C SER A 42 -14.67 -15.35 -8.78
N ILE A 43 -15.42 -15.34 -7.68
CA ILE A 43 -14.87 -15.35 -6.32
C ILE A 43 -14.19 -16.69 -6.05
N GLU A 44 -14.73 -17.79 -6.56
CA GLU A 44 -14.18 -19.13 -6.39
C GLU A 44 -12.79 -19.25 -7.01
N GLU A 45 -12.59 -18.69 -8.21
CA GLU A 45 -11.28 -18.65 -8.87
C GLU A 45 -10.27 -17.80 -8.07
N PHE A 46 -10.73 -16.69 -7.49
CA PHE A 46 -9.90 -15.83 -6.65
C PHE A 46 -9.46 -16.55 -5.37
N CYS A 47 -10.38 -17.27 -4.72
CA CYS A 47 -10.08 -18.09 -3.56
C CYS A 47 -9.08 -19.19 -3.89
N ALA A 48 -9.20 -19.84 -5.04
CA ALA A 48 -8.25 -20.86 -5.46
C ALA A 48 -6.82 -20.29 -5.67
N LEU A 49 -6.69 -19.06 -6.20
CA LEU A 49 -5.40 -18.37 -6.29
C LEU A 49 -4.87 -17.98 -4.90
N ALA A 50 -5.73 -17.55 -3.99
CA ALA A 50 -5.34 -17.24 -2.62
C ALA A 50 -4.81 -18.48 -1.90
N ASP A 51 -5.45 -19.64 -2.06
CA ASP A 51 -4.99 -20.90 -1.48
C ASP A 51 -3.62 -21.32 -2.05
N GLN A 52 -3.39 -21.10 -3.35
CA GLN A 52 -2.08 -21.35 -3.99
C GLN A 52 -1.00 -20.41 -3.45
N ALA A 53 -1.30 -19.12 -3.30
CA ALA A 53 -0.39 -18.13 -2.74
C ALA A 53 -0.01 -18.45 -1.29
N VAL A 54 -0.95 -18.93 -0.48
CA VAL A 54 -0.68 -19.36 0.91
C VAL A 54 0.18 -20.63 0.94
N ALA A 55 0.01 -21.52 -0.02
CA ALA A 55 0.76 -22.77 -0.12
C ALA A 55 2.20 -22.57 -0.63
N ASP A 56 2.50 -21.44 -1.28
CA ASP A 56 3.84 -21.08 -1.74
C ASP A 56 4.53 -20.15 -0.72
N PRO A 57 5.51 -20.65 0.07
CA PRO A 57 6.21 -19.82 1.05
C PRO A 57 6.94 -18.62 0.43
N ALA A 58 7.35 -18.72 -0.84
CA ALA A 58 8.08 -17.67 -1.53
C ALA A 58 7.15 -16.57 -2.08
N PHE A 59 5.84 -16.78 -2.09
CA PHE A 59 4.88 -15.81 -2.63
C PHE A 59 4.87 -14.49 -1.86
N PHE A 60 4.98 -14.57 -0.53
CA PHE A 60 5.04 -13.40 0.36
C PHE A 60 6.46 -12.97 0.69
N ASP A 61 7.46 -13.76 0.27
CA ASP A 61 8.82 -13.29 0.36
C ASP A 61 8.92 -12.03 -0.50
N PRO A 62 9.36 -10.90 0.08
CA PRO A 62 9.59 -9.72 -0.72
C PRO A 62 10.62 -10.13 -1.76
N ASN A 63 10.21 -10.19 -3.04
CA ASN A 63 11.16 -10.20 -4.15
C ASN A 63 12.15 -9.11 -3.80
N VAL A 64 13.40 -9.50 -3.54
CA VAL A 64 14.48 -8.58 -3.17
C VAL A 64 14.41 -7.48 -4.22
N SER A 65 13.87 -6.33 -3.83
CA SER A 65 13.53 -5.34 -4.81
C SER A 65 14.86 -4.88 -5.39
N ASP A 66 15.04 -5.01 -6.71
CA ASP A 66 16.16 -4.38 -7.42
C ASP A 66 16.17 -2.85 -7.25
N GLN A 67 15.18 -2.29 -6.54
CA GLN A 67 15.08 -0.90 -6.13
C GLN A 67 16.17 -0.47 -5.13
N GLY A 68 17.06 -1.37 -4.68
CA GLY A 68 18.24 -1.01 -3.90
C GLY A 68 17.94 -0.54 -2.48
N PHE A 69 16.86 -1.06 -1.87
CA PHE A 69 16.55 -0.81 -0.47
C PHE A 69 17.42 -1.70 0.42
N GLU A 70 18.27 -1.07 1.23
CA GLU A 70 19.11 -1.75 2.21
C GLU A 70 18.67 -1.41 3.63
N ARG A 71 18.40 -2.45 4.43
CA ARG A 71 18.13 -2.28 5.86
C ARG A 71 19.36 -2.69 6.66
N LEU A 72 19.99 -1.74 7.33
CA LEU A 72 21.18 -1.96 8.16
C LEU A 72 21.00 -1.24 9.50
N ASP A 73 21.17 -1.95 10.62
CA ASP A 73 21.19 -1.38 11.98
C ASP A 73 20.02 -0.44 12.33
N GLY A 74 18.80 -0.78 11.88
CA GLY A 74 17.61 0.03 12.14
C GLY A 74 17.45 1.26 11.25
N TRP A 75 18.26 1.39 10.20
CA TRP A 75 18.11 2.38 9.14
C TRP A 75 17.66 1.70 7.84
N LEU A 76 16.84 2.41 7.08
CA LEU A 76 16.44 2.07 5.72
C LEU A 76 17.14 3.03 4.77
N GLN A 77 17.93 2.50 3.84
CA GLN A 77 18.64 3.26 2.81
C GLN A 77 18.13 2.89 1.43
N PHE A 78 18.03 3.87 0.53
CA PHE A 78 17.59 3.67 -0.85
C PHE A 78 18.03 4.82 -1.75
N PRO A 79 18.13 4.61 -3.08
CA PRO A 79 18.49 5.67 -4.01
C PRO A 79 17.47 6.81 -3.99
N SER A 80 17.97 8.04 -4.02
CA SER A 80 17.18 9.26 -4.22
C SER A 80 16.72 9.35 -5.67
N ASP A 81 15.50 9.85 -5.88
CA ASP A 81 15.00 10.20 -7.22
C ASP A 81 15.75 11.40 -7.84
N ILE A 82 16.57 12.10 -7.05
CA ILE A 82 17.39 13.24 -7.48
C ILE A 82 18.85 12.78 -7.53
N SER A 83 19.45 12.89 -8.72
CA SER A 83 20.87 12.63 -8.94
C SER A 83 21.66 13.93 -8.97
N THR A 84 22.74 13.98 -8.20
CA THR A 84 23.69 15.08 -8.12
C THR A 84 25.12 14.53 -8.22
N ASP A 85 26.08 15.42 -8.47
CA ASP A 85 27.51 15.06 -8.54
C ASP A 85 28.11 14.62 -7.19
N ILE A 86 27.33 14.68 -6.10
CA ILE A 86 27.74 14.26 -4.75
C ILE A 86 27.01 12.95 -4.44
N GLU A 87 27.74 11.85 -4.33
CA GLU A 87 27.18 10.51 -4.12
C GLU A 87 26.29 10.42 -2.88
N GLN A 88 26.65 11.07 -1.78
CA GLN A 88 25.88 11.05 -0.53
C GLN A 88 24.49 11.68 -0.68
N ASN A 89 24.32 12.65 -1.58
CA ASN A 89 23.01 13.28 -1.82
C ASN A 89 22.07 12.37 -2.64
N ASN A 90 22.62 11.33 -3.25
CA ASN A 90 21.88 10.39 -4.09
C ASN A 90 21.34 9.21 -3.27
N VAL A 91 21.53 9.21 -1.94
CA VAL A 91 21.06 8.15 -1.03
C VAL A 91 20.19 8.77 0.06
N VAL A 92 18.96 8.26 0.20
CA VAL A 92 18.05 8.61 1.29
C VAL A 92 18.29 7.64 2.44
N SER A 93 18.35 8.17 3.68
CA SER A 93 18.46 7.37 4.90
C SER A 93 17.31 7.69 5.86
N ALA A 94 16.51 6.69 6.22
CA ALA A 94 15.40 6.83 7.16
C ALA A 94 15.60 5.95 8.39
N LYS A 95 15.43 6.51 9.59
CA LYS A 95 15.52 5.74 10.84
C LYS A 95 14.20 5.01 11.09
N ILE A 96 14.27 3.70 11.27
CA ILE A 96 13.13 2.90 11.67
C ILE A 96 13.01 3.02 13.19
N THR A 97 11.88 3.56 13.65
CA THR A 97 11.54 3.61 15.07
C THR A 97 10.41 2.65 15.35
N GLU A 98 10.55 1.82 16.39
CA GLU A 98 9.44 1.03 16.88
C GLU A 98 8.45 1.96 17.59
N SER A 99 7.18 1.86 17.22
CA SER A 99 6.11 2.50 17.99
C SER A 99 5.97 1.74 19.31
N GLY A 100 6.14 2.43 20.44
CA GLY A 100 5.86 1.83 21.74
C GLY A 100 4.40 1.40 21.82
N SER A 101 4.15 0.09 21.90
CA SER A 101 2.87 -0.44 22.36
C SER A 101 2.72 0.00 23.82
N PHE A 102 1.69 0.79 24.10
CA PHE A 102 1.19 0.94 25.47
C PHE A 102 0.16 -0.19 25.68
N ASP A 103 0.64 -1.41 25.85
CA ASP A 103 -0.16 -2.48 26.47
C ASP A 103 -0.28 -2.24 27.99
#